data_AF-A0A239E7V2-F1
#
_entry.id   AF-A0A239E7V2-F1
#
_cell.length_a   1.000
_cell.length_b   1.000
_cell.length_c   1.000
_cell.angle_alpha   90.00
_cell.angle_beta   90.00
_cell.angle_gamma   90.00
#
_symmetry.space_group_name_H-M   'P 1'
#
loop_
_entity.id
_entity.type
_entity.pdbx_description
1 polymer ?
#
loop_
_entity_poly.entity_id
_entity_poly.type
_entity_poly.pdbx_seq_one_letter_code
_entity_poly.pdbx_strand_id
1 'polypeptide(L)' 'MDLNRIIKFKLGKEDWEMPLGVLLLLGGISLLMILGGLYLGFKFGESVQP' A
#
# COMPACT_ATOMS: atom_id res chain seq x y z
N MET A 1 -15.50 7.53 -10.67
CA MET A 1 -14.94 7.91 -9.37
C MET A 1 -14.26 9.25 -9.54
N ASP A 2 -14.45 10.18 -8.61
CA ASP A 2 -13.75 11.46 -8.63
C ASP A 2 -12.43 11.33 -7.86
N LEU A 3 -11.32 11.26 -8.58
CA LEU A 3 -9.96 11.10 -8.02
C LEU A 3 -9.47 12.36 -7.29
N ASN A 4 -10.05 13.52 -7.60
CA ASN A 4 -9.69 14.79 -6.98
C ASN A 4 -10.49 15.07 -5.71
N ARG A 5 -11.48 14.22 -5.39
CA ARG A 5 -12.23 14.32 -4.14
C ARG A 5 -11.27 14.26 -2.95
N ILE A 6 -11.24 15.33 -2.16
CA ILE A 6 -10.45 15.37 -0.92
C ILE A 6 -11.09 14.45 0.12
N ILE A 7 -10.30 13.51 0.63
CA ILE A 7 -10.65 12.62 1.73
C ILE A 7 -9.95 13.15 2.98
N LYS A 8 -10.70 13.23 4.08
CA LYS A 8 -10.20 13.61 5.39
C LYS A 8 -10.35 12.43 6.33
N PHE A 9 -9.27 12.07 7.03
CA PHE A 9 -9.28 10.98 8.00
C PHE A 9 -8.28 11.24 9.12
N LYS A 10 -8.50 10.60 10.26
CA LYS A 10 -7.58 10.67 11.40
C LYS A 10 -6.67 9.46 11.42
N LEU A 11 -5.38 9.71 11.59
CA LEU A 11 -4.40 8.66 11.86
C LEU A 11 -3.68 9.02 13.17
N GLY A 12 -4.05 8.33 14.25
CA GLY A 12 -3.58 8.67 15.60
C GLY A 12 -4.13 10.03 16.06
N LYS A 13 -3.24 10.99 16.32
CA LYS A 13 -3.59 12.36 16.72
C LYS A 13 -3.58 13.36 15.55
N GLU A 14 -3.15 12.92 14.37
CA GLU A 14 -3.01 13.78 13.20
C GLU A 14 -4.24 13.70 12.29
N ASP A 15 -4.67 14.87 11.83
CA ASP A 15 -5.70 15.04 10.81
C ASP A 15 -5.05 15.05 9.43
N TRP A 16 -5.38 14.05 8.60
CA TRP A 16 -4.84 13.90 7.26
C TRP A 16 -5.87 14.32 6.22
N GLU A 17 -5.43 15.12 5.26
CA GLU A 17 -6.25 15.55 4.12
C GLU A 17 -5.49 15.30 2.82
N MET A 18 -6.06 14.50 1.92
CA MET A 18 -5.44 14.22 0.62
C MET A 18 -6.47 13.86 -0.45
N PRO A 19 -6.16 14.04 -1.75
CA PRO A 19 -7.03 13.57 -2.83
C PRO A 19 -7.21 12.06 -2.80
N LEU A 20 -8.41 11.58 -3.14
CA LEU A 20 -8.74 10.14 -3.19
C LEU A 20 -7.77 9.38 -4.11
N GLY A 21 -7.36 9.98 -5.23
CA GLY A 21 -6.39 9.38 -6.14
C GLY A 21 -5.04 9.12 -5.49
N VAL A 22 -4.57 10.01 -4.62
CA VAL A 22 -3.31 9.83 -3.88
C VAL A 22 -3.44 8.69 -2.87
N LEU A 23 -4.55 8.64 -2.14
CA LEU A 23 -4.80 7.58 -1.16
C LEU A 23 -4.85 6.20 -1.84
N LEU A 24 -5.54 6.09 -2.97
CA LEU A 24 -5.62 4.85 -3.75
C LEU A 24 -4.26 4.45 -4.34
N LEU A 25 -3.47 5.42 -4.81
CA LEU A 25 -2.13 5.16 -5.31
C LEU A 25 -1.23 4.59 -4.21
N LEU A 26 -1.22 5.21 -3.03
CA LEU A 26 -0.43 4.74 -1.89
C LEU A 26 -0.88 3.36 -1.41
N GLY A 27 -2.19 3.14 -1.31
CA GLY A 27 -2.75 1.83 -0.97
C GLY A 27 -2.37 0.76 -2.00
N GLY A 28 -2.44 1.09 -3.29
CA GLY A 28 -2.07 0.20 -4.39
C GLY A 28 -0.59 -0.17 -4.39
N ILE A 29 0.30 0.82 -4.25
CA ILE A 29 1.75 0.59 -4.17
C ILE A 29 2.10 -0.26 -2.94
N SER A 30 1.51 0.05 -1.78
CA SER A 30 1.71 -0.73 -0.56
C SER A 30 1.30 -2.19 -0.74
N LEU A 31 0.13 -2.43 -1.35
CA LEU A 31 -0.34 -3.79 -1.63
C LEU A 31 0.58 -4.53 -2.60
N LEU A 32 1.03 -3.86 -3.69
CA LEU A 32 1.99 -4.44 -4.63
C LEU A 32 3.32 -4.79 -3.96
N MET A 33 3.81 -3.94 -3.06
CA MET A 33 5.03 -4.20 -2.29
C MET A 33 4.87 -5.41 -1.37
N ILE A 34 3.73 -5.54 -0.67
CA ILE A 34 3.44 -6.69 0.18
C ILE A 34 3.39 -7.97 -0.65
N LEU A 35 2.62 -7.98 -1.75
CA LEU A 35 2.49 -9.16 -2.60
C LEU A 35 3.81 -9.54 -3.27
N GLY A 36 4.56 -8.54 -3.77
CA GLY A 36 5.89 -8.76 -4.33
C GLY A 36 6.87 -9.30 -3.31
N GLY A 37 6.89 -8.74 -2.10
CA GLY A 37 7.72 -9.20 -1.00
C GLY A 37 7.39 -10.64 -0.57
N LEU A 38 6.11 -10.98 -0.48
CA LEU A 38 5.66 -12.36 -0.18
C LEU A 38 6.08 -13.34 -1.27
N TYR A 39 5.87 -12.99 -2.54
CA TYR A 39 6.25 -13.84 -3.67
C TYR A 39 7.76 -14.08 -3.72
N LEU A 40 8.55 -13.01 -3.61
CA LEU A 40 10.01 -13.11 -3.60
C LEU A 40 10.49 -13.87 -2.36
N GLY A 41 9.93 -13.60 -1.19
CA GLY A 41 10.24 -14.31 0.05
C GLY A 41 9.97 -15.81 -0.06
N PHE A 42 8.87 -16.22 -0.68
CA PHE A 42 8.59 -17.62 -0.98
C PHE A 42 9.63 -18.20 -1.96
N LYS A 43 9.86 -17.52 -3.09
CA LYS A 43 10.76 -18.01 -4.15
C LYS A 43 12.21 -18.16 -3.65
N PHE A 44 12.71 -17.21 -2.87
CA PHE A 44 14.04 -17.28 -2.29
C PHE A 44 14.10 -18.23 -1.08
N GLY A 45 13.04 -18.32 -0.28
CA GLY A 45 12.94 -19.29 0.80
C GLY A 45 13.02 -20.74 0.33
N GLU A 46 12.40 -21.07 -0.82
CA GLU A 46 12.54 -22.39 -1.46
C GLU A 46 13.98 -22.70 -1.88
N SER A 47 14.74 -21.70 -2.35
CA SER A 47 16.13 -21.91 -2.81
C SER A 47 17.14 -22.16 -1.69
N VAL A 48 16.74 -21.95 -0.44
CA VAL A 48 17.57 -22.12 0.77
C VAL A 48 17.22 -23.43 1.51
N GLN A 49 16.15 -24.14 1.11
CA GLN A 49 15.83 -25.45 1.67
C GLN A 49 16.87 -26.50 1.18
N PRO A 50 17.52 -27.24 2.09
CA PRO A 50 18.56 -28.23 1.75
C PRO A 50 18.02 -29.46 1.01
#